data_AF-A0A5C0UEK4-F1
#
_entry.id   AF-A0A5C0UEK4-F1
#
_cell.length_a   1.000
_cell.length_b   1.000
_cell.length_c   1.000
_cell.angle_alpha   90.00
_cell.angle_beta   90.00
_cell.angle_gamma   90.00
#
_symmetry.space_group_name_H-M   'P 1'
#
loop_
_entity.id
_entity.type
_entity.pdbx_description
1 polymer ?
#
loop_
_entity_poly.entity_id
_entity_poly.type
_entity_poly.pdbx_seq_one_letter_code
_entity_poly.pdbx_strand_id
1 'polypeptide(L)'
;MQRLWPIVMMMMIKSNQNSCNIPANLEIKSINSDGIFEGYASVFGNSDLHGDIIHKKSFQYSLKTNIDNIHMLFQHDLSMPLGKWLKIEEDEFGLYVQGKIFRNLYMGQKVWEMLKSKIIYGLSIGFIPIIYKREAHIRTIFQIDLHEISIVKCPANPKAYIK
;
A
#
# COMPACT_ATOMS: atom_id res chain seq x y z
N MET A 1 -5.77 -8.80 -28.17
CA MET A 1 -6.58 -7.57 -28.18
C MET A 1 -6.20 -6.75 -26.95
N GLN A 2 -5.88 -5.47 -27.16
CA GLN A 2 -5.20 -4.58 -26.22
C GLN A 2 -5.95 -4.47 -24.89
N ARG A 3 -5.27 -4.77 -23.77
CA ARG A 3 -5.75 -4.45 -22.42
C ARG A 3 -5.76 -2.92 -22.32
N LEU A 4 -6.95 -2.33 -22.37
CA LEU A 4 -7.18 -0.89 -22.17
C LEU A 4 -6.82 -0.52 -20.72
N TRP A 5 -5.54 -0.30 -20.47
CA TRP A 5 -4.98 -0.02 -19.15
C TRP A 5 -4.75 1.48 -18.78
N PRO A 6 -5.40 2.52 -19.37
CA PRO A 6 -5.22 3.87 -18.82
C PRO A 6 -6.43 4.49 -18.12
N ILE A 7 -7.61 3.85 -18.03
CA ILE A 7 -8.84 4.57 -17.62
C ILE A 7 -9.31 4.28 -16.18
N VAL A 8 -8.92 3.15 -15.57
CA VAL A 8 -9.39 2.81 -14.20
C VAL A 8 -8.49 3.38 -13.09
N MET A 9 -7.27 3.83 -13.41
CA MET A 9 -6.28 4.27 -12.41
C MET A 9 -6.43 5.74 -11.97
N MET A 10 -7.31 6.53 -12.61
CA MET A 10 -7.52 7.95 -12.27
C MET A 10 -8.91 8.18 -11.64
N MET A 11 -9.27 7.41 -10.62
CA MET A 11 -10.24 7.90 -9.63
C MET A 11 -9.51 8.69 -8.55
N MET A 12 -9.02 9.88 -8.92
CA MET A 12 -9.03 11.01 -8.00
C MET A 12 -10.49 11.43 -7.79
N ILE A 13 -11.28 10.59 -7.13
CA ILE A 13 -12.50 11.09 -6.48
C ILE A 13 -11.99 11.88 -5.28
N LYS A 14 -12.33 13.17 -5.27
CA LYS A 14 -12.20 14.09 -4.14
C LYS A 14 -12.89 13.49 -2.90
N SER A 15 -12.29 12.50 -2.26
CA SER A 15 -12.60 12.20 -0.88
C SER A 15 -12.07 13.38 -0.06
N ASN A 16 -12.88 13.86 0.85
CA ASN A 16 -12.59 15.00 1.69
C ASN A 16 -11.44 14.63 2.65
N GLN A 17 -10.19 14.60 2.15
CA GLN A 17 -8.97 14.27 2.90
C GLN A 17 -8.54 15.43 3.83
N ASN A 18 -9.49 16.06 4.51
CA ASN A 18 -9.20 17.25 5.31
C ASN A 18 -8.51 16.96 6.65
N SER A 19 -8.28 15.68 7.00
CA SER A 19 -7.29 15.31 8.02
C SER A 19 -7.06 13.80 8.04
N CYS A 20 -5.98 13.32 7.43
CA CYS A 20 -5.42 12.03 7.83
C CYS A 20 -4.58 12.27 9.08
N ASN A 21 -5.12 11.90 10.23
CA ASN A 21 -4.46 12.11 11.51
C ASN A 21 -3.31 11.11 11.66
N ILE A 22 -2.10 11.61 11.90
CA ILE A 22 -0.95 10.79 12.27
C ILE A 22 -1.35 10.00 13.53
N PRO A 23 -1.19 8.66 13.54
CA PRO A 23 -1.52 7.88 14.74
C PRO A 23 -0.71 8.40 15.93
N ALA A 24 -1.41 8.68 17.03
CA ALA A 24 -0.85 9.38 18.21
C ALA A 24 0.35 8.67 18.87
N ASN A 25 0.61 7.41 18.52
CA ASN A 25 1.76 6.64 19.01
C ASN A 25 2.48 5.87 17.89
N LEU A 26 2.66 6.50 16.73
CA LEU A 26 3.44 5.92 15.64
C LEU A 26 4.94 5.90 16.01
N GLU A 27 5.38 4.74 16.47
CA GLU A 27 6.79 4.39 16.55
C GLU A 27 7.22 3.83 15.18
N ILE A 28 8.19 4.50 14.55
CA ILE A 28 8.87 3.98 13.37
C ILE A 28 10.23 3.44 13.84
N LYS A 29 10.30 2.14 14.07
CA LYS A 29 11.46 1.40 14.57
C LYS A 29 12.28 0.78 13.45
N SER A 30 11.72 0.63 12.25
CA SER A 30 12.33 -0.17 11.17
C SER A 30 13.13 0.61 10.13
N ILE A 31 13.25 1.93 10.26
CA ILE A 31 14.03 2.78 9.34
C ILE A 31 15.51 2.68 9.70
N ASN A 32 16.28 1.96 8.89
CA ASN A 32 17.74 1.88 9.05
C ASN A 32 18.48 2.82 8.08
N SER A 33 19.78 3.03 8.31
CA SER A 33 20.61 3.91 7.47
C SER A 33 20.70 3.49 6.00
N ASP A 34 20.25 2.30 5.62
CA ASP A 34 20.39 1.74 4.26
C ASP A 34 19.16 1.97 3.38
N GLY A 35 18.15 2.67 3.89
CA GLY A 35 16.90 2.91 3.16
C GLY A 35 15.89 1.77 3.29
N ILE A 36 16.08 0.87 4.25
CA ILE A 36 15.15 -0.25 4.51
C ILE A 36 14.08 0.22 5.49
N PHE A 37 12.86 -0.25 5.26
CA PHE A 37 11.71 -0.05 6.12
C PHE A 37 10.79 -1.28 6.05
N GLU A 38 9.92 -1.43 7.04
CA GLU A 38 8.90 -2.48 7.03
C GLU A 38 7.57 -1.98 7.60
N GLY A 39 6.50 -2.74 7.38
CA GLY A 39 5.17 -2.38 7.87
C GLY A 39 4.08 -3.27 7.30
N TYR A 40 2.83 -2.86 7.54
CA TYR A 40 1.67 -3.51 6.95
C TYR A 40 1.09 -2.64 5.84
N ALA A 41 0.99 -3.21 4.64
CA ALA A 41 0.40 -2.56 3.48
C ALA A 41 -1.14 -2.66 3.45
N SER A 42 -1.68 -3.69 4.10
CA SER A 42 -3.12 -3.86 4.32
C SER A 42 -3.32 -4.72 5.56
N VAL A 43 -4.39 -4.45 6.31
CA VAL A 43 -4.78 -5.21 7.52
C VAL A 43 -6.14 -5.84 7.29
N PHE A 44 -6.30 -7.09 7.75
CA PHE A 44 -7.50 -7.87 7.49
C PHE A 44 -8.67 -7.52 8.40
N GLY A 45 -9.89 -7.69 7.88
CA GLY A 45 -11.13 -7.67 8.66
C GLY A 45 -11.60 -6.29 9.12
N ASN A 46 -10.87 -5.21 8.82
CA ASN A 46 -11.37 -3.84 9.00
C ASN A 46 -11.81 -3.23 7.67
N SER A 47 -12.84 -2.38 7.72
CA SER A 47 -13.21 -1.53 6.60
C SER A 47 -12.13 -0.46 6.41
N ASP A 48 -11.77 -0.21 5.16
CA ASP A 48 -10.97 0.93 4.76
C ASP A 48 -11.87 2.17 4.51
N LEU A 49 -11.25 3.29 4.12
CA LEU A 49 -11.94 4.56 3.85
C LEU A 49 -12.83 4.53 2.59
N HIS A 50 -12.76 3.48 1.78
CA HIS A 50 -13.56 3.25 0.58
C HIS A 50 -14.66 2.20 0.78
N GLY A 51 -14.74 1.59 1.96
CA GLY A 51 -15.70 0.53 2.28
C GLY A 51 -15.23 -0.87 1.92
N ASP A 52 -13.94 -1.05 1.59
CA ASP A 52 -13.36 -2.36 1.31
C ASP A 52 -12.95 -3.06 2.61
N ILE A 53 -13.30 -4.35 2.73
CA ILE A 53 -12.81 -5.24 3.79
C ILE A 53 -12.00 -6.34 3.12
N ILE A 54 -10.71 -6.39 3.43
CA ILE A 54 -9.83 -7.45 2.91
C ILE A 54 -9.93 -8.68 3.82
N HIS A 55 -10.29 -9.81 3.24
CA HIS A 55 -10.33 -11.09 3.94
C HIS A 55 -8.92 -11.72 4.01
N LYS A 56 -8.67 -12.55 5.02
CA LYS A 56 -7.46 -13.38 5.05
C LYS A 56 -7.38 -14.27 3.82
N LYS A 57 -6.16 -14.55 3.37
CA LYS A 57 -5.81 -15.31 2.17
C LYS A 57 -6.13 -14.61 0.85
N SER A 58 -6.50 -13.33 0.87
CA SER A 58 -6.86 -12.60 -0.36
C SER A 58 -5.69 -12.37 -1.29
N PHE A 59 -4.46 -12.35 -0.77
CA PHE A 59 -3.25 -12.05 -1.54
C PHE A 59 -2.55 -13.30 -2.10
N GLN A 60 -2.91 -14.50 -1.63
CA GLN A 60 -2.24 -15.76 -2.00
C GLN A 60 -2.10 -15.96 -3.51
N TYR A 61 -3.12 -15.57 -4.28
CA TYR A 61 -3.07 -15.63 -5.73
C TYR A 61 -1.92 -14.79 -6.28
N SER A 62 -1.90 -13.49 -6.01
CA SER A 62 -0.85 -12.59 -6.51
C SER A 62 0.54 -12.90 -5.98
N LEU A 63 0.66 -13.30 -4.70
CA LEU A 63 1.96 -13.68 -4.14
C LEU A 63 2.54 -14.92 -4.83
N LYS A 64 1.68 -15.80 -5.37
CA LYS A 64 2.12 -16.96 -6.14
C LYS A 64 2.41 -16.64 -7.60
N THR A 65 1.68 -15.71 -8.21
CA THR A 65 1.70 -15.51 -9.68
C THR A 65 2.44 -14.26 -10.14
N ASN A 66 2.60 -13.25 -9.28
CA ASN A 66 3.01 -11.90 -9.71
C ASN A 66 3.89 -11.14 -8.69
N ILE A 67 4.45 -11.82 -7.69
CA ILE A 67 5.17 -11.14 -6.59
C ILE A 67 6.32 -10.24 -7.07
N ASP A 68 7.04 -10.66 -8.12
CA ASP A 68 8.18 -9.92 -8.68
C ASP A 68 7.78 -8.65 -9.45
N ASN A 69 6.50 -8.51 -9.81
CA ASN A 69 5.97 -7.36 -10.55
C ASN A 69 5.17 -6.40 -9.67
N ILE A 70 5.16 -6.59 -8.35
CA ILE A 70 4.50 -5.66 -7.43
C ILE A 70 5.39 -4.41 -7.31
N HIS A 71 4.88 -3.26 -7.77
CA HIS A 71 5.66 -2.02 -7.77
C HIS A 71 5.71 -1.36 -6.38
N MET A 72 6.83 -0.70 -6.08
CA MET A 72 6.96 0.22 -4.95
C MET A 72 6.86 1.66 -5.45
N LEU A 73 5.73 2.31 -5.19
CA LEU A 73 5.43 3.65 -5.73
C LEU A 73 5.32 4.71 -4.63
N PHE A 74 5.30 5.97 -5.04
CA PHE A 74 4.90 7.09 -4.19
C PHE A 74 3.49 7.55 -4.58
N GLN A 75 2.56 7.62 -3.62
CA GLN A 75 1.23 8.20 -3.83
C GLN A 75 0.48 7.64 -5.06
N HIS A 76 0.61 6.33 -5.32
CA HIS A 76 -0.01 5.63 -6.46
C HIS A 76 0.44 6.11 -7.85
N ASP A 77 1.50 6.92 -7.93
CA ASP A 77 2.01 7.45 -9.19
C ASP A 77 2.97 6.46 -9.86
N LEU A 78 2.52 5.87 -10.98
CA LEU A 78 3.30 4.94 -11.80
C LEU A 78 4.59 5.56 -12.36
N SER A 79 4.67 6.89 -12.46
CA SER A 79 5.88 7.59 -12.87
C SER A 79 6.89 7.77 -11.73
N MET A 80 6.53 7.41 -10.49
CA MET A 80 7.36 7.57 -9.30
C MET A 80 7.67 6.22 -8.60
N PRO A 81 8.39 5.29 -9.27
CA PRO A 81 8.94 4.13 -8.59
C PRO A 81 10.03 4.57 -7.60
N LEU A 82 9.99 4.00 -6.38
CA LEU A 82 10.89 4.42 -5.30
C LEU A 82 11.97 3.40 -4.95
N GLY A 83 11.79 2.14 -5.32
CA GLY A 83 12.68 1.08 -4.87
C GLY A 83 12.15 -0.31 -5.16
N LYS A 84 12.53 -1.27 -4.32
CA LYS A 84 12.14 -2.67 -4.45
C LYS A 84 11.65 -3.27 -3.15
N TRP A 85 10.70 -4.18 -3.24
CA TRP A 85 10.29 -5.02 -2.13
C TRP A 85 11.35 -6.11 -1.90
N LEU A 86 11.71 -6.31 -0.64
CA LEU A 86 12.59 -7.39 -0.18
C LEU A 86 11.78 -8.58 0.34
N LYS A 87 10.62 -8.30 0.93
CA LYS A 87 9.68 -9.28 1.44
C LYS A 87 8.25 -8.78 1.24
N ILE A 88 7.37 -9.65 0.78
CA ILE A 88 5.92 -9.45 0.76
C ILE A 88 5.32 -10.76 1.23
N GLU A 89 4.65 -10.75 2.37
CA GLU A 89 4.04 -11.96 2.91
C GLU A 89 2.69 -11.65 3.56
N GLU A 90 1.84 -12.65 3.56
CA GLU A 90 0.56 -12.62 4.24
C GLU A 90 0.69 -13.36 5.57
N ASP A 91 0.34 -12.70 6.68
CA ASP A 91 0.32 -13.29 8.01
C ASP A 91 -1.10 -13.26 8.62
N GLU A 92 -1.24 -13.54 9.92
CA GLU A 92 -2.54 -13.55 10.59
C GLU A 92 -3.16 -12.16 10.79
N PHE A 93 -2.37 -11.09 10.63
CA PHE A 93 -2.78 -9.71 10.83
C PHE A 93 -3.06 -8.98 9.50
N GLY A 94 -2.21 -9.17 8.50
CA GLY A 94 -2.26 -8.39 7.26
C GLY A 94 -1.26 -8.83 6.19
N LEU A 95 -1.09 -7.96 5.20
CA LEU A 95 -0.03 -8.02 4.21
C LEU A 95 1.20 -7.30 4.77
N TYR A 96 2.14 -8.07 5.30
CA TYR A 96 3.43 -7.58 5.77
C TYR A 96 4.37 -7.33 4.59
N VAL A 97 5.11 -6.22 4.65
CA VAL A 97 6.12 -5.89 3.66
C VAL A 97 7.39 -5.38 4.30
N GLN A 98 8.51 -5.70 3.65
CA GLN A 98 9.80 -5.07 3.89
C GLN A 98 10.35 -4.59 2.55
N GLY A 99 10.77 -3.33 2.49
CA GLY A 99 11.18 -2.67 1.26
C GLY A 99 12.47 -1.89 1.41
N LYS A 100 13.14 -1.64 0.29
CA LYS A 100 14.31 -0.76 0.20
C LYS A 100 14.05 0.39 -0.77
N ILE A 101 14.10 1.62 -0.26
CA ILE A 101 14.04 2.85 -1.07
C ILE A 101 15.42 3.16 -1.65
N PHE A 102 15.48 3.50 -2.94
CA PHE A 102 16.70 3.88 -3.64
C PHE A 102 17.01 5.36 -3.44
N ARG A 103 17.79 5.66 -2.39
CA ARG A 103 18.11 7.04 -1.96
C ARG A 103 19.16 7.76 -2.81
N ASN A 104 19.81 7.07 -3.74
CA ASN A 104 20.70 7.68 -4.73
C ASN A 104 19.91 8.44 -5.82
N LEU A 105 18.59 8.26 -5.88
CA LEU A 105 17.70 9.04 -6.72
C LEU A 105 17.06 10.17 -5.92
N TYR A 106 16.90 11.34 -6.54
CA TYR A 106 16.35 12.53 -5.88
C TYR A 106 15.01 12.26 -5.17
N MET A 107 14.08 11.58 -5.86
CA MET A 107 12.76 11.26 -5.28
C MET A 107 12.87 10.26 -4.12
N GLY A 108 13.73 9.26 -4.21
CA GLY A 108 13.97 8.31 -3.12
C GLY A 108 14.54 9.00 -1.88
N GLN A 109 15.49 9.93 -2.06
CA GLN A 109 16.03 10.73 -0.96
C GLN A 109 14.97 11.62 -0.32
N LYS A 110 14.15 12.29 -1.13
CA LYS A 110 13.06 13.16 -0.65
C LYS A 110 12.02 12.39 0.17
N VAL A 111 11.54 11.26 -0.34
CA VAL A 111 10.58 10.40 0.37
C VAL A 111 11.20 9.85 1.65
N TRP A 112 12.47 9.47 1.62
CA TRP A 112 13.19 9.02 2.80
C TRP A 112 13.24 10.06 3.92
N GLU A 113 13.57 11.31 3.60
CA GLU A 113 13.58 12.38 4.61
C GLU A 113 12.17 12.71 5.12
N MET A 114 11.13 12.59 4.28
CA MET A 114 9.74 12.73 4.73
C MET A 114 9.32 11.63 5.70
N LEU A 115 9.76 10.38 5.46
CA LEU A 115 9.53 9.25 6.36
C LEU A 115 10.22 9.45 7.71
N LYS A 116 11.51 9.81 7.71
CA LYS A 116 12.27 10.12 8.93
C LYS A 116 11.64 11.27 9.73
N SER A 117 11.12 12.27 9.02
CA SER A 117 10.44 13.42 9.63
C SER A 117 8.99 13.13 10.01
N LYS A 118 8.51 11.89 9.83
CA LYS A 118 7.14 11.45 10.12
C LYS A 118 6.04 12.26 9.41
N ILE A 119 6.38 12.88 8.27
CA ILE A 119 5.43 13.63 7.43
C ILE A 119 4.55 12.67 6.63
N ILE A 120 5.13 11.54 6.22
CA ILE A 120 4.47 10.40 5.60
C ILE A 120 4.80 9.15 6.40
N TYR A 121 3.87 8.21 6.42
CA TYR A 121 3.97 7.01 7.27
C TYR A 121 3.07 5.86 6.81
N GLY A 122 2.14 6.12 5.90
CA GLY A 122 1.15 5.15 5.46
C GLY A 122 1.67 4.25 4.36
N LEU A 123 1.08 3.06 4.30
CA LEU A 123 1.16 2.18 3.14
C LEU A 123 -0.24 1.98 2.57
N SER A 124 -0.34 1.89 1.26
CA SER A 124 -1.59 1.59 0.57
C SER A 124 -1.33 0.59 -0.53
N ILE A 125 -2.35 -0.15 -0.90
CA ILE A 125 -2.31 -1.12 -2.00
C ILE A 125 -3.15 -0.64 -3.17
N GLY A 126 -2.73 -1.04 -4.36
CA GLY A 126 -3.38 -0.78 -5.63
C GLY A 126 -3.55 -2.13 -6.33
N PHE A 127 -4.80 -2.46 -6.61
CA PHE A 127 -5.17 -3.82 -6.98
C PHE A 127 -6.48 -3.89 -7.74
N ILE A 128 -6.72 -5.05 -8.36
CA ILE A 128 -8.01 -5.41 -8.97
C ILE A 128 -8.66 -6.53 -8.14
N PRO A 129 -9.90 -6.37 -7.64
CA PRO A 129 -10.58 -7.46 -6.94
C PRO A 129 -11.01 -8.54 -7.94
N ILE A 130 -10.61 -9.79 -7.69
CA ILE A 130 -10.97 -10.94 -8.53
C ILE A 130 -12.23 -11.61 -8.00
N ILE A 131 -12.27 -11.90 -6.69
CA ILE A 131 -13.41 -12.50 -6.00
C ILE A 131 -13.80 -11.60 -4.84
N TYR A 132 -15.05 -11.15 -4.83
CA TYR A 132 -15.57 -10.27 -3.80
C TYR A 132 -17.09 -10.43 -3.65
N LYS A 133 -17.59 -10.03 -2.48
CA LYS A 133 -19.03 -9.85 -2.20
C LYS A 133 -19.29 -8.39 -1.91
N ARG A 134 -20.39 -7.85 -2.43
CA ARG A 134 -20.81 -6.48 -2.15
C ARG A 134 -22.13 -6.48 -1.38
N GLU A 135 -22.18 -5.75 -0.29
CA GLU A 135 -23.36 -5.55 0.54
C GLU A 135 -23.49 -4.06 0.86
N ALA A 136 -24.52 -3.41 0.30
CA ALA A 136 -24.69 -1.96 0.35
C ALA A 136 -23.41 -1.21 -0.08
N HIS A 137 -22.82 -0.41 0.81
CA HIS A 137 -21.60 0.36 0.56
C HIS A 137 -20.32 -0.41 0.88
N ILE A 138 -20.41 -1.62 1.44
CA ILE A 138 -19.27 -2.44 1.85
C ILE A 138 -18.96 -3.47 0.76
N ARG A 139 -17.67 -3.63 0.43
CA ARG A 139 -17.19 -4.69 -0.46
C ARG A 139 -16.17 -5.55 0.30
N THR A 140 -16.54 -6.80 0.56
CA THR A 140 -15.64 -7.79 1.15
C THR A 140 -14.89 -8.51 0.05
N ILE A 141 -13.57 -8.50 0.10
CA ILE A 141 -12.70 -9.02 -0.96
C ILE A 141 -12.04 -10.29 -0.47
N PHE A 142 -12.11 -11.35 -1.27
CA PHE A 142 -11.61 -12.69 -0.96
C PHE A 142 -10.44 -13.11 -1.84
N GLN A 143 -10.26 -12.47 -3.00
CA GLN A 143 -9.11 -12.70 -3.87
C GLN A 143 -8.77 -11.41 -4.63
N ILE A 144 -7.48 -11.10 -4.67
CA ILE A 144 -6.93 -9.86 -5.21
C ILE A 144 -5.92 -10.17 -6.31
N ASP A 145 -5.90 -9.33 -7.34
CA ASP A 145 -4.77 -9.13 -8.24
C ASP A 145 -3.98 -7.87 -7.81
N LEU A 146 -2.95 -8.06 -7.00
CA LEU A 146 -2.11 -7.00 -6.42
C LEU A 146 -1.07 -6.51 -7.43
N HIS A 147 -1.08 -5.20 -7.71
CA HIS A 147 -0.22 -4.59 -8.73
C HIS A 147 0.84 -3.69 -8.11
N GLU A 148 0.51 -2.99 -7.04
CA GLU A 148 1.43 -2.06 -6.41
C GLU A 148 1.19 -1.94 -4.90
N ILE A 149 2.23 -1.48 -4.23
CA ILE A 149 2.18 -1.03 -2.84
C ILE A 149 2.88 0.34 -2.80
N SER A 150 2.15 1.35 -2.32
CA SER A 150 2.58 2.74 -2.30
C SER A 150 2.93 3.22 -0.90
N ILE A 151 3.99 4.01 -0.81
CA ILE A 151 4.21 4.89 0.34
C ILE A 151 3.33 6.12 0.16
N VAL A 152 2.47 6.37 1.15
CA VAL A 152 1.46 7.43 1.08
C VAL A 152 1.43 8.27 2.35
N LYS A 153 0.93 9.50 2.22
CA LYS A 153 0.61 10.32 3.39
C LYS A 153 -0.64 9.80 4.11
N CYS A 154 -1.65 9.40 3.33
CA CYS A 154 -2.97 9.03 3.80
C CYS A 154 -3.32 7.63 3.30
N PRO A 155 -3.13 6.57 4.11
CA PRO A 155 -3.48 5.22 3.68
C PRO A 155 -5.00 5.05 3.61
N ALA A 156 -5.47 4.31 2.61
CA ALA A 156 -6.89 3.93 2.52
C ALA A 156 -7.30 3.07 3.70
N ASN A 157 -6.45 2.09 4.08
CA ASN A 157 -6.62 1.30 5.28
C ASN A 157 -5.99 2.05 6.48
N PRO A 158 -6.76 2.50 7.48
CA PRO A 158 -6.22 3.29 8.60
C PRO A 158 -5.19 2.54 9.48
N LYS A 159 -5.10 1.22 9.35
CA LYS A 159 -4.14 0.37 10.08
C LYS A 159 -2.92 -0.01 9.24
N ALA A 160 -2.81 0.49 8.01
CA ALA A 160 -1.69 0.22 7.11
C ALA A 160 -0.63 1.33 7.21
N TYR A 161 0.42 1.07 7.97
CA TYR A 161 1.50 2.00 8.20
C TYR A 161 2.86 1.31 8.35
N ILE A 162 3.91 2.10 8.13
CA ILE A 162 5.32 1.74 8.35
C ILE A 162 5.59 1.68 9.85
N LYS A 163 6.34 0.65 10.26
CA LYS A 163 6.63 0.32 11.66
C LYS A 163 8.01 0.73 12.13
#